data_AF-A0A382S121-F1
#
_entry.id   AF-A0A382S121-F1
#
_cell.length_a   1.000
_cell.length_b   1.000
_cell.length_c   1.000
_cell.angle_alpha   90.00
_cell.angle_beta   90.00
_cell.angle_gamma   90.00
#
_symmetry.space_group_name_H-M   'P 1'
#
loop_
_entity.id
_entity.type
_entity.pdbx_description
1 polymer ?
#
loop_
_entity_poly.entity_id
_entity_poly.type
_entity_poly.pdbx_seq_one_letter_code
_entity_poly.pdbx_strand_id
1 'polypeptide(L)'
;VELQEATWGEGFSERVPPAILKVAQILGGVSAGAYDPDGQLLGFVFGMTGVRDGELAHWSDMLAVREHVRDTGLGARLKQYQRDQVL
;
A
#
# COMPACT_ATOMS: atom_id res chain seq x y z
N VAL A 1 -3.24 -6.86 -8.01
CA VAL A 1 -2.82 -7.91 -7.07
C VAL A 1 -1.51 -8.57 -7.47
N GLU A 2 -1.12 -8.54 -8.76
CA GLU A 2 0.16 -9.12 -9.25
C GLU A 2 1.40 -8.72 -8.46
N LEU A 3 1.57 -7.45 -8.09
CA LEU A 3 2.70 -7.01 -7.28
C LEU A 3 2.73 -7.68 -5.89
N GLN A 4 1.56 -8.01 -5.32
CA GLN A 4 1.47 -8.70 -4.04
C GLN A 4 1.98 -10.13 -4.19
N GLU A 5 1.57 -10.86 -5.24
CA GLU A 5 2.09 -12.21 -5.52
C GLU A 5 3.57 -12.21 -5.83
N ALA A 6 4.03 -11.26 -6.64
CA ALA A 6 5.45 -11.11 -6.94
C ALA A 6 6.31 -10.81 -5.70
N THR A 7 5.70 -10.33 -4.61
CA THR A 7 6.39 -10.01 -3.36
C THR A 7 6.31 -11.13 -2.33
N TRP A 8 5.13 -11.76 -2.19
CA TRP A 8 4.84 -12.75 -1.14
C TRP A 8 4.67 -14.19 -1.63
N GLY A 9 4.79 -14.42 -2.94
CA GLY A 9 4.75 -15.74 -3.57
C GLY A 9 3.48 -16.00 -4.38
N GLU A 10 3.61 -16.94 -5.31
CA GLU A 10 2.49 -17.45 -6.10
C GLU A 10 1.40 -18.01 -5.17
N GLY A 11 0.15 -17.64 -5.44
CA GLY A 11 -0.99 -18.12 -4.66
C GLY A 11 -1.15 -17.48 -3.27
N PHE A 12 -0.39 -16.43 -2.94
CA PHE A 12 -0.50 -15.72 -1.66
C PHE A 12 -1.97 -15.46 -1.26
N SER A 13 -2.44 -16.04 -0.17
CA SER A 13 -3.88 -16.06 0.16
C SER A 13 -4.39 -14.73 0.72
N GLU A 14 -3.53 -13.94 1.35
CA GLU A 14 -3.89 -12.69 2.02
C GLU A 14 -3.74 -11.46 1.11
N ARG A 15 -3.86 -11.67 -0.21
CA ARG A 15 -3.91 -10.57 -1.16
C ARG A 15 -5.10 -9.67 -0.84
N VAL A 16 -4.86 -8.36 -0.79
CA VAL A 16 -5.95 -7.38 -0.68
C VAL A 16 -6.56 -7.18 -2.07
N PRO A 17 -7.84 -7.52 -2.28
CA PRO A 17 -8.50 -7.38 -3.58
C PRO A 17 -8.65 -5.90 -3.98
N PRO A 18 -8.68 -5.58 -5.29
CA PRO A 18 -8.85 -4.20 -5.76
C PRO A 18 -10.10 -3.51 -5.22
N ALA A 19 -11.18 -4.27 -5.01
CA ALA A 19 -12.41 -3.75 -4.41
C ALA A 19 -12.19 -3.23 -2.97
N ILE A 20 -11.39 -3.95 -2.16
CA ILE A 20 -11.06 -3.54 -0.79
C ILE A 20 -10.12 -2.33 -0.80
N LEU A 21 -9.11 -2.31 -1.68
CA LEU A 21 -8.25 -1.14 -1.86
C LEU A 21 -9.08 0.12 -2.20
N LYS A 22 -10.08 -0.02 -3.07
CA LYS A 22 -10.97 1.07 -3.47
C LYS A 22 -11.88 1.52 -2.33
N VAL A 23 -12.50 0.58 -1.61
CA VAL A 23 -13.36 0.92 -0.47
C VAL A 23 -12.58 1.60 0.63
N ALA A 24 -11.36 1.15 0.93
CA ALA A 24 -10.51 1.81 1.92
C ALA A 24 -10.23 3.27 1.56
N GLN A 25 -9.93 3.59 0.29
CA GLN A 25 -9.77 4.98 -0.16
C GLN A 25 -11.05 5.81 0.05
N ILE A 26 -12.23 5.25 -0.26
CA ILE A 26 -13.51 5.92 -0.06
C ILE A 26 -13.73 6.24 1.43
N LEU A 27 -13.29 5.35 2.32
CA LEU A 27 -13.39 5.50 3.77
C LEU A 27 -12.27 6.34 4.38
N GLY A 28 -11.43 6.98 3.56
CA GLY A 28 -10.33 7.84 4.03
C GLY A 28 -9.04 7.11 4.40
N GLY A 29 -8.92 5.82 4.05
CA GLY A 29 -7.65 5.09 4.08
C GLY A 29 -6.75 5.44 2.90
N VAL A 30 -5.55 4.86 2.88
CA VAL A 30 -4.53 5.11 1.85
C VAL A 30 -4.35 3.87 0.99
N SER A 31 -4.48 4.03 -0.32
CA SER A 31 -3.98 3.07 -1.31
C SER A 31 -3.21 3.87 -2.35
N ALA A 32 -1.89 3.71 -2.41
CA ALA A 32 -1.03 4.51 -3.28
C ALA A 32 0.05 3.64 -3.93
N GLY A 33 0.39 3.97 -5.18
CA GLY A 33 1.40 3.29 -5.97
C GLY A 33 2.52 4.24 -6.40
N ALA A 34 3.74 3.72 -6.49
CA ALA A 34 4.85 4.38 -7.15
C ALA A 34 5.04 3.75 -8.53
N TYR A 35 5.08 4.60 -9.56
CA TYR A 35 5.17 4.21 -10.95
C TYR A 35 6.46 4.73 -11.57
N ASP A 36 7.04 3.96 -12.48
CA ASP A 36 8.12 4.44 -13.33
C ASP A 36 7.59 5.29 -14.51
N PRO A 37 8.46 5.88 -15.36
CA PRO A 37 8.03 6.67 -16.52
C PRO A 37 7.20 5.90 -17.55
N ASP A 38 7.34 4.57 -17.62
CA ASP A 38 6.61 3.70 -18.54
C ASP A 38 5.25 3.25 -17.97
N GLY A 39 4.93 3.65 -16.73
CA GLY A 39 3.68 3.32 -16.05
C GLY A 39 3.70 1.97 -15.32
N GLN A 40 4.86 1.33 -15.16
CA GLN A 40 4.98 0.12 -14.36
C GLN A 40 4.86 0.46 -12.88
N LEU A 41 3.97 -0.24 -12.17
CA LEU A 41 3.88 -0.17 -10.72
C LEU A 41 5.13 -0.82 -10.09
N LEU A 42 6.00 0.00 -9.49
CA LEU A 42 7.24 -0.43 -8.83
C LEU A 42 7.05 -0.78 -7.36
N GLY A 43 6.06 -0.17 -6.70
CA GLY A 43 5.76 -0.41 -5.30
C GLY A 43 4.39 0.14 -4.93
N PHE A 44 3.79 -0.36 -3.86
CA PHE A 44 2.53 0.18 -3.34
C PHE A 44 2.53 0.19 -1.81
N VAL A 45 1.71 1.07 -1.24
CA VAL A 45 1.40 1.14 0.18
C VAL A 45 -0.11 1.15 0.37
N PHE A 46 -0.57 0.40 1.37
CA PHE A 46 -1.97 0.28 1.71
C PHE A 46 -2.18 0.47 3.21
N GLY A 47 -3.26 1.14 3.58
CA GLY A 47 -3.76 1.24 4.94
C GLY A 47 -5.22 1.66 4.97
N MET A 48 -5.87 1.39 6.10
CA MET A 48 -7.29 1.61 6.32
C MET A 48 -7.48 2.58 7.48
N THR A 49 -8.58 3.33 7.43
CA THR A 49 -8.99 4.21 8.52
C THR A 49 -10.09 3.53 9.32
N GLY A 50 -10.06 3.70 10.64
CA GLY A 50 -11.05 3.16 11.56
C GLY A 50 -11.14 3.98 12.84
N VAL A 51 -11.99 3.53 13.76
CA VAL A 51 -12.09 4.11 15.11
C VAL A 51 -11.52 3.11 16.11
N ARG A 52 -10.59 3.55 16.94
CA ARG A 52 -10.00 2.77 18.04
C ARG A 52 -10.12 3.60 19.31
N ASP A 53 -10.75 3.03 20.34
CA ASP A 53 -10.91 3.68 21.65
C ASP A 53 -11.56 5.08 21.57
N GLY A 54 -12.47 5.27 20.60
CA GLY A 54 -13.17 6.53 20.35
C GLY A 54 -12.42 7.53 19.48
N GLU A 55 -11.18 7.24 19.10
CA GLU A 55 -10.33 8.10 18.27
C GLU A 55 -10.18 7.56 16.85
N LEU A 56 -10.03 8.47 15.88
CA LEU A 56 -9.67 8.10 14.52
C LEU A 56 -8.26 7.52 14.50
N ALA A 57 -8.10 6.36 13.87
CA ALA A 57 -6.84 5.67 13.73
C ALA A 57 -6.59 5.29 12.27
N HIS A 58 -5.33 5.38 11.86
CA HIS A 58 -4.84 4.81 10.61
C HIS A 58 -4.12 3.49 10.89
N TRP A 59 -4.58 2.42 10.25
CA TRP A 59 -3.91 1.12 10.25
C TRP A 59 -3.13 0.97 8.94
N SER A 60 -1.80 1.04 9.03
CA SER A 60 -0.91 0.69 7.92
C SER A 60 -0.81 -0.82 7.78
N ASP A 61 -1.30 -1.38 6.67
CA ASP A 61 -1.38 -2.83 6.45
C ASP A 61 -0.25 -3.36 5.56
N MET A 62 -0.30 -3.08 4.25
CA MET A 62 0.66 -3.63 3.30
C MET A 62 1.65 -2.59 2.75
N LEU A 63 2.88 -3.03 2.50
CA LEU A 63 3.88 -2.35 1.69
C LEU A 63 4.58 -3.40 0.83
N ALA A 64 4.62 -3.18 -0.49
CA ALA A 64 5.44 -4.00 -1.38
C ALA A 64 6.29 -3.13 -2.29
N VAL A 65 7.48 -3.63 -2.61
CA VAL A 65 8.41 -3.05 -3.57
C VAL A 65 8.96 -4.17 -4.43
N ARG A 66 8.95 -3.99 -5.76
CA ARG A 66 9.53 -4.94 -6.72
C ARG A 66 10.99 -5.19 -6.38
N GLU A 67 11.41 -6.44 -6.48
CA GLU A 67 12.74 -6.89 -6.05
C GLU A 67 13.88 -6.05 -6.63
N HIS A 68 13.85 -5.77 -7.93
CA HIS A 68 14.91 -5.04 -8.64
C HIS A 68 15.06 -3.55 -8.24
N VAL A 69 14.12 -2.99 -7.47
CA VAL A 69 14.19 -1.61 -6.93
C VAL A 69 14.14 -1.57 -5.40
N ARG A 70 14.34 -2.70 -4.72
CA ARG A 70 14.55 -2.72 -3.27
C ARG A 70 15.87 -2.00 -2.94
N ASP A 71 15.97 -1.54 -1.69
CA ASP A 71 17.14 -0.79 -1.17
C ASP A 71 17.47 0.55 -1.89
N THR A 72 16.56 1.05 -2.73
CA THR A 72 16.64 2.37 -3.37
C THR A 72 16.01 3.49 -2.53
N GLY A 73 15.46 3.16 -1.36
CA GLY A 73 14.67 4.09 -0.53
C GLY A 73 13.19 4.22 -0.94
N LEU A 74 12.73 3.53 -1.98
CA LEU A 74 11.34 3.61 -2.46
C LEU A 74 10.30 3.26 -1.36
N GLY A 75 10.55 2.21 -0.57
CA GLY A 75 9.67 1.83 0.54
C GLY A 75 9.52 2.92 1.60
N ALA A 76 10.62 3.61 1.94
CA ALA A 76 10.60 4.73 2.88
C ALA A 76 9.78 5.91 2.33
N ARG A 77 9.95 6.25 1.05
CA ARG A 77 9.17 7.30 0.38
C ARG A 77 7.67 6.97 0.33
N LEU A 78 7.32 5.71 0.09
CA LEU A 78 5.93 5.24 0.14
C LEU A 78 5.34 5.38 1.56
N LYS A 79 6.10 5.02 2.60
CA LYS A 79 5.65 5.19 4.00
C LYS A 79 5.55 6.66 4.41
N GLN A 80 6.46 7.50 3.95
CA GLN A 80 6.39 8.94 4.16
C GLN A 80 5.14 9.52 3.50
N TYR A 81 4.88 9.18 2.23
CA TYR A 81 3.65 9.56 1.56
C TYR A 81 2.41 9.10 2.34
N GLN A 82 2.37 7.84 2.77
CA GLN A 82 1.27 7.32 3.59
C GLN A 82 1.05 8.14 4.86
N ARG A 83 2.12 8.50 5.57
CA ARG A 83 2.07 9.34 6.77
C ARG A 83 1.50 10.72 6.45
N ASP A 84 1.98 11.36 5.40
CA ASP A 84 1.56 12.72 5.02
C ASP A 84 0.09 12.78 4.57
N GLN A 85 -0.53 11.65 4.20
CA GLN A 85 -1.95 11.58 3.85
C GLN A 85 -2.89 11.42 5.06
N VAL A 86 -2.37 11.04 6.23
CA VAL A 86 -3.19 10.67 7.40
C VAL A 86 -2.88 11.50 8.65
N LEU A 87 -2.02 12.50 8.51
CA LEU A 87 -1.75 13.55 9.50
C LEU A 87 -2.42 14.85 9.07
#